data_AF-C7N2R3-F1
#
_entry.id   AF-C7N2R3-F1
#
_cell.length_a   1.000
_cell.length_b   1.000
_cell.length_c   1.000
_cell.angle_alpha   90.00
_cell.angle_beta   90.00
_cell.angle_gamma   90.00
#
_symmetry.space_group_name_H-M   'P 1'
#
loop_
_entity.id
_entity.type
_entity.pdbx_description
1 polymer ?
#
loop_
_entity_poly.entity_id
_entity_poly.type
_entity_poly.pdbx_seq_one_letter_code
_entity_poly.pdbx_strand_id
1 'polypeptide(L)'
;MPKAIRILSPVLLLAAVYCGWIPVDIVRPECGDLAELLWVVMPPLAGVMNVVSAYTDRGVGSLRRLTFWGMLLKLCLIPFYLLLFFGGFTILVALAVVPGLIFAVPIAMAMFIVMGYALQLLTSSYGFVAAARAREQGLVGGGTATFLIMLHAVPVADVVAAIVLFGMVRETDGEQAPKAAAA
;
A
#
# COMPACT_ATOMS: atom_id res chain seq x y z
N MET A 1 -8.00 20.03 -3.05
CA MET A 1 -8.46 18.84 -2.31
C MET A 1 -8.43 19.12 -0.81
N PRO A 2 -9.52 18.88 -0.06
CA PRO A 2 -9.59 19.16 1.38
C PRO A 2 -8.60 18.29 2.17
N LYS A 3 -8.05 18.84 3.28
CA LYS A 3 -7.11 18.12 4.16
C LYS A 3 -7.68 16.79 4.66
N ALA A 4 -8.98 16.76 4.99
CA ALA A 4 -9.66 15.58 5.49
C ALA A 4 -9.59 14.39 4.53
N ILE A 5 -9.82 14.61 3.22
CA ILE A 5 -9.84 13.51 2.23
C ILE A 5 -8.46 12.85 2.09
N ARG A 6 -7.38 13.63 2.23
CA ARG A 6 -5.99 13.13 2.13
C ARG A 6 -5.58 12.20 3.26
N ILE A 7 -6.18 12.38 4.44
CA ILE A 7 -5.95 11.54 5.62
C ILE A 7 -6.95 10.38 5.63
N LEU A 8 -8.20 10.66 5.24
CA LEU A 8 -9.26 9.67 5.22
C LEU A 8 -8.97 8.57 4.19
N SER A 9 -8.39 8.87 3.03
CA SER A 9 -8.13 7.85 2.01
C SER A 9 -7.21 6.70 2.47
N PRO A 10 -5.99 6.95 3.01
CA PRO A 10 -5.14 5.86 3.48
C PRO A 10 -5.73 5.14 4.69
N VAL A 11 -6.42 5.87 5.58
CA VAL A 11 -7.06 5.28 6.77
C VAL A 11 -8.24 4.38 6.37
N LEU A 12 -9.07 4.82 5.42
CA LEU A 12 -10.18 4.03 4.90
C LEU A 12 -9.68 2.75 4.22
N LEU A 13 -8.56 2.83 3.51
CA LEU A 13 -7.93 1.64 2.92
C LEU A 13 -7.50 0.64 3.99
N LEU A 14 -6.81 1.10 5.05
CA LEU A 14 -6.43 0.22 6.16
C LEU A 14 -7.66 -0.37 6.86
N ALA A 15 -8.70 0.43 7.08
CA ALA A 15 -9.96 -0.03 7.65
C ALA A 15 -10.65 -1.07 6.75
N ALA A 16 -10.64 -0.90 5.44
CA ALA A 16 -11.20 -1.86 4.50
C ALA A 16 -10.42 -3.19 4.54
N VAL A 17 -9.09 -3.13 4.60
CA VAL A 17 -8.22 -4.33 4.64
C VAL A 17 -8.40 -5.12 5.94
N TYR A 18 -8.37 -4.44 7.10
CA TYR A 18 -8.39 -5.10 8.41
C TYR A 18 -9.79 -5.37 8.94
N CYS A 19 -10.75 -4.49 8.65
CA CYS A 19 -12.07 -4.50 9.27
C CYS A 19 -13.21 -4.71 8.27
N GLY A 20 -12.94 -4.94 6.98
CA GLY A 20 -13.98 -4.99 5.93
C GLY A 20 -15.11 -6.02 6.16
N TRP A 21 -14.86 -7.05 6.96
CA TRP A 21 -15.78 -8.14 7.30
C TRP A 21 -16.62 -7.86 8.57
N ILE A 22 -16.09 -7.07 9.51
CA ILE A 22 -16.66 -6.82 10.85
C ILE A 22 -18.09 -6.26 10.82
N PRO A 23 -18.46 -5.27 9.95
CA PRO A 23 -19.80 -4.70 9.96
C PRO A 23 -20.88 -5.70 9.59
N VAL A 24 -20.56 -6.68 8.74
CA VAL A 24 -21.53 -7.68 8.29
C VAL A 24 -21.70 -8.74 9.37
N ASP A 25 -20.61 -9.23 9.96
CA ASP A 25 -20.66 -10.25 11.00
C ASP A 25 -21.38 -9.79 12.27
N ILE A 26 -21.28 -8.50 12.63
CA ILE A 26 -21.99 -7.94 13.79
C ILE A 26 -23.50 -7.85 13.54
N VAL A 27 -23.91 -7.48 12.32
CA VAL A 27 -25.33 -7.18 12.01
C VAL A 27 -26.07 -8.40 11.48
N ARG A 28 -25.38 -9.28 10.75
CA ARG A 28 -25.91 -10.46 10.05
C ARG A 28 -24.86 -11.59 10.08
N PRO A 29 -24.60 -12.22 11.23
CA PRO A 29 -23.63 -13.32 11.35
C PRO A 29 -23.98 -14.54 10.47
N GLU A 30 -25.22 -14.62 10.00
CA GLU A 30 -25.75 -15.67 9.12
C GLU A 30 -25.37 -15.45 7.64
N CYS A 31 -24.80 -14.29 7.29
CA CYS A 31 -24.46 -13.87 5.93
C CYS A 31 -22.93 -13.84 5.69
N GLY A 32 -22.24 -14.95 6.01
CA GLY A 32 -20.79 -15.08 5.79
C GLY A 32 -20.36 -14.77 4.35
N ASP A 33 -21.11 -15.25 3.35
CA ASP A 33 -20.82 -14.99 1.93
C ASP A 33 -20.81 -13.49 1.58
N LEU A 34 -21.69 -12.70 2.21
CA LEU A 34 -21.74 -11.25 1.99
C LEU A 34 -20.54 -10.56 2.65
N ALA A 35 -20.11 -11.03 3.82
CA ALA A 35 -18.95 -10.51 4.54
C ALA A 35 -17.66 -10.75 3.74
N GLU A 36 -17.50 -11.96 3.19
CA GLU A 36 -16.37 -12.32 2.32
C GLU A 36 -16.35 -11.48 1.04
N LEU A 37 -17.49 -11.35 0.36
CA LEU A 37 -17.61 -10.54 -0.85
C LEU A 37 -17.26 -9.06 -0.57
N LEU A 38 -17.76 -8.51 0.54
CA LEU A 38 -17.49 -7.13 0.92
C LEU A 38 -16.00 -6.92 1.22
N TRP A 39 -15.37 -7.85 1.91
CA TRP A 39 -13.93 -7.81 2.18
C TRP A 39 -13.07 -7.94 0.91
N VAL A 40 -13.55 -8.64 -0.12
CA VAL A 40 -12.89 -8.69 -1.44
C VAL A 40 -13.04 -7.38 -2.21
N VAL A 41 -14.20 -6.71 -2.14
CA VAL A 41 -14.53 -5.54 -2.97
C VAL A 41 -14.08 -4.21 -2.35
N MET A 42 -14.14 -4.06 -1.02
CA MET A 42 -13.85 -2.79 -0.35
C MET A 42 -12.39 -2.34 -0.45
N PRO A 43 -11.36 -3.21 -0.25
CA PRO A 43 -9.97 -2.79 -0.36
C PRO A 43 -9.58 -2.29 -1.76
N PRO A 44 -9.98 -2.93 -2.87
CA PRO A 44 -9.79 -2.36 -4.21
C PRO A 44 -10.42 -0.98 -4.39
N LEU A 45 -11.67 -0.81 -3.94
CA LEU A 45 -12.38 0.48 -4.07
C LEU A 45 -11.69 1.59 -3.26
N ALA A 46 -11.34 1.30 -2.00
CA ALA A 46 -10.59 2.21 -1.15
C ALA A 46 -9.19 2.48 -1.73
N GLY A 47 -8.58 1.49 -2.37
CA GLY A 47 -7.29 1.60 -3.03
C GLY A 47 -7.34 2.56 -4.21
N VAL A 48 -8.37 2.49 -5.07
CA VAL A 48 -8.57 3.44 -6.18
C VAL A 48 -8.73 4.86 -5.65
N MET A 49 -9.52 5.06 -4.59
CA MET A 49 -9.63 6.38 -3.93
C MET A 49 -8.28 6.87 -3.42
N ASN A 50 -7.47 5.96 -2.87
CA ASN A 50 -6.14 6.26 -2.36
C ASN A 50 -5.18 6.70 -3.48
N VAL A 51 -5.24 6.04 -4.64
CA VAL A 51 -4.52 6.46 -5.85
C VAL A 51 -4.94 7.87 -6.26
N VAL A 52 -6.24 8.14 -6.39
CA VAL A 52 -6.74 9.47 -6.77
C VAL A 52 -6.25 10.55 -5.80
N SER A 53 -6.23 10.24 -4.50
CA SER A 53 -5.71 11.12 -3.44
C SER A 53 -4.22 11.41 -3.60
N ALA A 54 -3.40 10.38 -3.87
CA ALA A 54 -1.96 10.53 -4.10
C ALA A 54 -1.64 11.44 -5.30
N TYR A 55 -2.35 11.25 -6.43
CA TYR A 55 -2.11 12.05 -7.64
C TYR A 55 -2.61 13.50 -7.51
N THR A 56 -3.65 13.73 -6.72
CA THR A 56 -4.29 15.04 -6.56
C THR A 56 -3.62 15.89 -5.45
N ASP A 57 -2.85 15.30 -4.55
CA ASP A 57 -2.12 16.07 -3.53
C ASP A 57 -0.94 16.83 -4.15
N ARG A 58 -1.10 18.13 -4.43
CA ARG A 58 -0.06 19.03 -4.98
C ARG A 58 0.26 20.23 -4.06
N GLY A 59 -0.10 20.15 -2.77
CA GLY A 59 0.09 21.28 -1.85
C GLY A 59 1.55 21.51 -1.43
N VAL A 60 1.82 22.64 -0.78
CA VAL A 60 3.12 22.87 -0.09
C VAL A 60 3.36 21.76 0.93
N GLY A 61 4.57 21.18 0.91
CA GLY A 61 4.91 20.00 1.72
C GLY A 61 4.21 18.72 1.28
N SER A 62 3.65 18.65 0.05
CA SER A 62 3.05 17.42 -0.46
C SER A 62 4.07 16.30 -0.51
N LEU A 63 5.31 16.56 -0.93
CA LEU A 63 6.30 15.50 -1.13
C LEU A 63 6.55 14.73 0.19
N ARG A 64 6.85 15.44 1.28
CA ARG A 64 7.00 14.86 2.62
C ARG A 64 5.76 14.10 3.08
N ARG A 65 4.57 14.58 2.74
CA ARG A 65 3.30 13.94 3.10
C ARG A 65 3.07 12.65 2.30
N LEU A 66 3.37 12.67 1.00
CA LEU A 66 3.26 11.49 0.15
C LEU A 66 4.25 10.40 0.59
N THR A 67 5.50 10.76 0.87
CA THR A 67 6.51 9.80 1.35
C THR A 67 6.15 9.25 2.72
N PHE A 68 5.63 10.08 3.62
CA PHE A 68 5.12 9.65 4.92
C PHE A 68 3.97 8.64 4.80
N TRP A 69 2.92 8.95 4.03
CA TRP A 69 1.78 8.05 3.86
C TRP A 69 2.16 6.78 3.11
N GLY A 70 3.01 6.88 2.09
CA GLY A 70 3.53 5.71 1.37
C GLY A 70 4.33 4.78 2.27
N MET A 71 5.15 5.31 3.18
CA MET A 71 5.87 4.53 4.18
C MET A 71 4.91 3.92 5.21
N LEU A 72 4.02 4.74 5.79
CA LEU A 72 3.10 4.29 6.85
C LEU A 72 2.18 3.17 6.37
N LEU A 73 1.58 3.31 5.18
CA LEU A 73 0.71 2.27 4.60
C LEU A 73 1.43 0.94 4.47
N LYS A 74 2.69 0.94 4.03
CA LYS A 74 3.47 -0.28 3.86
C LYS A 74 3.78 -0.94 5.19
N LEU A 75 4.25 -0.17 6.18
CA LEU A 75 4.49 -0.68 7.52
C LEU A 75 3.23 -1.28 8.14
N CYS A 76 2.09 -0.59 7.99
CA CYS A 76 0.80 -1.08 8.46
C CYS A 76 0.29 -2.30 7.71
N LEU A 77 0.74 -2.56 6.48
CA LEU A 77 0.34 -3.73 5.69
C LEU A 77 1.30 -4.92 5.83
N ILE A 78 2.45 -4.77 6.51
CA ILE A 78 3.36 -5.90 6.79
C ILE A 78 2.63 -7.07 7.45
N PRO A 79 1.84 -6.89 8.54
CA PRO A 79 1.12 -8.01 9.16
C PRO A 79 0.17 -8.69 8.18
N PHE A 80 -0.54 -7.92 7.37
CA PHE A 80 -1.46 -8.42 6.36
C PHE A 80 -0.75 -9.27 5.30
N TYR A 81 0.36 -8.79 4.72
CA TYR A 81 1.13 -9.56 3.74
C TYR A 81 1.80 -10.79 4.34
N LEU A 82 2.24 -10.73 5.60
CA LEU A 82 2.75 -11.91 6.30
C LEU A 82 1.66 -12.95 6.51
N LEU A 83 0.46 -12.55 6.92
CA LEU A 83 -0.69 -13.46 7.05
C LEU A 83 -1.05 -14.10 5.71
N LEU A 84 -1.07 -13.32 4.62
CA LEU A 84 -1.28 -13.85 3.28
C LEU A 84 -0.18 -14.85 2.87
N PHE A 85 1.08 -14.54 3.15
CA PHE A 85 2.20 -15.41 2.81
C PHE A 85 2.19 -16.72 3.60
N PHE A 86 2.09 -16.65 4.93
CA PHE A 86 2.05 -17.83 5.78
C PHE A 86 0.77 -18.63 5.57
N GLY A 87 -0.40 -17.98 5.44
CA GLY A 87 -1.66 -18.64 5.13
C GLY A 87 -1.64 -19.32 3.77
N GLY A 88 -1.12 -18.66 2.74
CA GLY A 88 -0.95 -19.27 1.43
C GLY A 88 0.03 -20.45 1.44
N PHE A 89 1.12 -20.34 2.21
CA PHE A 89 2.10 -21.42 2.37
C PHE A 89 1.53 -22.63 3.13
N THR A 90 0.79 -22.42 4.22
CA THR A 90 0.15 -23.51 4.97
C THR A 90 -0.90 -24.22 4.14
N ILE A 91 -1.69 -23.46 3.38
CA ILE A 91 -2.62 -24.00 2.38
C ILE A 91 -1.83 -24.85 1.38
N LEU A 92 -0.78 -24.32 0.75
CA LEU A 92 0.02 -25.08 -0.22
C LEU A 92 0.56 -26.41 0.34
N VAL A 93 1.12 -26.41 1.56
CA VAL A 93 1.66 -27.61 2.21
C VAL A 93 0.56 -28.62 2.54
N ALA A 94 -0.57 -28.18 3.10
CA ALA A 94 -1.69 -29.07 3.42
C ALA A 94 -2.20 -29.83 2.18
N LEU A 95 -2.08 -29.21 1.01
CA LEU A 95 -2.62 -29.71 -0.24
C LEU A 95 -1.69 -30.64 -0.99
N ALA A 96 -0.38 -30.58 -0.74
CA ALA A 96 0.55 -31.60 -1.19
C ALA A 96 0.15 -33.01 -0.68
N VAL A 97 -0.68 -33.08 0.37
CA VAL A 97 -1.14 -34.30 1.01
C VAL A 97 -2.55 -34.73 0.56
N VAL A 98 -3.31 -33.87 -0.15
CA VAL A 98 -4.71 -34.13 -0.56
C VAL A 98 -4.84 -34.23 -2.09
N PRO A 99 -4.92 -35.45 -2.66
CA PRO A 99 -4.91 -35.65 -4.12
C PRO A 99 -6.05 -34.97 -4.90
N GLY A 100 -7.19 -34.69 -4.25
CA GLY A 100 -8.39 -34.16 -4.89
C GLY A 100 -8.41 -32.65 -5.16
N LEU A 101 -7.44 -31.88 -4.63
CA LEU A 101 -7.47 -30.41 -4.65
C LEU A 101 -6.44 -29.76 -5.59
N ILE A 102 -5.79 -30.56 -6.43
CA ILE A 102 -4.68 -30.17 -7.32
C ILE A 102 -5.04 -29.00 -8.25
N PHE A 103 -6.31 -28.83 -8.64
CA PHE A 103 -6.72 -27.75 -9.56
C PHE A 103 -7.43 -26.57 -8.87
N ALA A 104 -8.34 -26.84 -7.92
CA ALA A 104 -9.15 -25.78 -7.31
C ALA A 104 -8.30 -24.79 -6.48
N VAL A 105 -7.26 -25.27 -5.80
CA VAL A 105 -6.50 -24.40 -4.90
C VAL A 105 -5.40 -23.58 -5.58
N PRO A 106 -4.64 -24.10 -6.56
CA PRO A 106 -3.74 -23.21 -7.31
C PRO A 106 -4.49 -22.03 -7.95
N ILE A 107 -5.74 -22.24 -8.37
CA ILE A 107 -6.61 -21.17 -8.88
C ILE A 107 -6.93 -20.17 -7.76
N ALA A 108 -7.40 -20.63 -6.59
CA ALA A 108 -7.68 -19.76 -5.45
C ALA A 108 -6.42 -18.99 -4.99
N MET A 109 -5.28 -19.67 -4.91
CA MET A 109 -3.98 -19.08 -4.55
C MET A 109 -3.54 -18.03 -5.58
N ALA A 110 -3.71 -18.29 -6.87
CA ALA A 110 -3.46 -17.31 -7.91
C ALA A 110 -4.33 -16.06 -7.74
N MET A 111 -5.62 -16.22 -7.39
CA MET A 111 -6.50 -15.08 -7.09
C MET A 111 -6.01 -14.27 -5.86
N PHE A 112 -5.57 -14.94 -4.79
CA PHE A 112 -4.99 -14.27 -3.62
C PHE A 112 -3.71 -13.52 -3.95
N ILE A 113 -2.82 -14.10 -4.77
CA ILE A 113 -1.60 -13.43 -5.25
C ILE A 113 -1.94 -12.21 -6.08
N VAL A 114 -2.88 -12.33 -7.03
CA VAL A 114 -3.33 -11.21 -7.88
C VAL A 114 -3.93 -10.09 -7.02
N MET A 115 -4.79 -10.43 -6.06
CA MET A 115 -5.38 -9.45 -5.14
C MET A 115 -4.32 -8.77 -4.27
N GLY A 116 -3.42 -9.55 -3.66
CA GLY A 116 -2.32 -9.03 -2.85
C GLY A 116 -1.40 -8.10 -3.64
N TYR A 117 -1.08 -8.48 -4.88
CA TYR A 117 -0.27 -7.66 -5.76
C TYR A 117 -1.00 -6.39 -6.22
N ALA A 118 -2.29 -6.48 -6.54
CA ALA A 118 -3.11 -5.31 -6.87
C ALA A 118 -3.13 -4.32 -5.69
N LEU A 119 -3.33 -4.80 -4.46
CA LEU A 119 -3.31 -3.98 -3.25
C LEU A 119 -1.93 -3.32 -3.04
N GLN A 120 -0.85 -4.06 -3.29
CA GLN A 120 0.51 -3.52 -3.24
C GLN A 120 0.70 -2.37 -4.24
N LEU A 121 0.25 -2.53 -5.48
CA LEU A 121 0.34 -1.46 -6.48
C LEU A 121 -0.50 -0.23 -6.09
N LEU A 122 -1.72 -0.45 -5.59
CA LEU A 122 -2.62 0.62 -5.15
C LEU A 122 -1.99 1.43 -3.99
N THR A 123 -1.32 0.75 -3.06
CA THR A 123 -0.64 1.39 -1.91
C THR A 123 0.70 2.02 -2.28
N SER A 124 1.42 1.47 -3.26
CA SER A 124 2.65 2.04 -3.81
C SER A 124 2.45 3.30 -4.66
N SER A 125 1.21 3.66 -5.00
CA SER A 125 0.89 4.89 -5.75
C SER A 125 1.51 6.16 -5.14
N TYR A 126 1.51 6.27 -3.81
CA TYR A 126 2.20 7.34 -3.09
C TYR A 126 3.71 7.37 -3.36
N GLY A 127 4.33 6.20 -3.40
CA GLY A 127 5.75 6.03 -3.70
C GLY A 127 6.10 6.40 -5.14
N PHE A 128 5.29 5.98 -6.11
CA PHE A 128 5.49 6.35 -7.52
C PHE A 128 5.40 7.86 -7.73
N VAL A 129 4.36 8.50 -7.20
CA VAL A 129 4.17 9.96 -7.34
C VAL A 129 5.25 10.72 -6.58
N ALA A 130 5.64 10.25 -5.38
CA ALA A 130 6.71 10.87 -4.61
C ALA A 130 8.07 10.76 -5.31
N ALA A 131 8.43 9.59 -5.83
CA ALA A 131 9.71 9.39 -6.52
C ALA A 131 9.80 10.24 -7.80
N ALA A 132 8.71 10.31 -8.58
CA ALA A 132 8.64 11.17 -9.76
C ALA A 132 8.84 12.65 -9.40
N ARG A 133 8.19 13.14 -8.34
CA ARG A 133 8.32 14.54 -7.90
C ARG A 133 9.66 14.85 -7.25
N ALA A 134 10.21 13.92 -6.49
CA ALA A 134 11.55 14.08 -5.91
C ALA A 134 12.60 14.24 -7.02
N ARG A 135 12.42 13.55 -8.17
CA ARG A 135 13.24 13.76 -9.37
C ARG A 135 13.00 15.14 -10.00
N GLU A 136 11.74 15.54 -10.18
CA GLU A 136 11.40 16.87 -10.75
C GLU A 136 11.94 18.03 -9.91
N GLN A 137 11.98 17.86 -8.59
CA GLN A 137 12.51 18.84 -7.64
C GLN A 137 14.04 18.76 -7.48
N GLY A 138 14.71 17.87 -8.21
CA GLY A 138 16.17 17.71 -8.16
C GLY A 138 16.71 17.09 -6.86
N LEU A 139 15.83 16.53 -6.01
CA LEU A 139 16.21 15.91 -4.73
C LEU A 139 16.84 14.54 -4.90
N VAL A 140 16.53 13.85 -6.00
CA VAL A 140 17.12 12.55 -6.36
C VAL A 140 17.48 12.51 -7.84
N GLY A 141 18.60 11.86 -8.15
CA GLY A 141 19.04 11.63 -9.53
C GLY A 141 18.05 10.76 -10.32
N GLY A 142 18.03 10.91 -11.65
CA GLY A 142 17.10 10.17 -12.53
C GLY A 142 17.25 8.64 -12.45
N GLY A 143 18.48 8.14 -12.29
CA GLY A 143 18.75 6.72 -12.07
C GLY A 143 18.16 6.22 -10.75
N THR A 144 18.42 6.94 -9.66
CA THR A 144 17.89 6.62 -8.31
C THR A 144 16.36 6.64 -8.30
N ALA A 145 15.74 7.64 -8.92
CA ALA A 145 14.28 7.73 -9.01
C ALA A 145 13.68 6.53 -9.77
N THR A 146 14.28 6.14 -10.89
CA THR A 146 13.84 4.97 -11.67
C THR A 146 13.97 3.69 -10.85
N PHE A 147 15.10 3.52 -10.16
CA PHE A 147 15.33 2.36 -9.31
C PHE A 147 14.31 2.28 -8.16
N LEU A 148 14.04 3.39 -7.48
CA LEU A 148 13.02 3.44 -6.42
C LEU A 148 11.62 3.13 -6.96
N ILE A 149 11.26 3.61 -8.15
CA ILE A 149 10.00 3.26 -8.81
C ILE A 149 9.92 1.75 -9.09
N MET A 150 10.98 1.15 -9.63
CA MET A 150 11.03 -0.30 -9.85
C MET A 150 10.88 -1.07 -8.53
N LEU A 151 11.56 -0.61 -7.49
CA LEU A 151 11.51 -1.23 -6.16
C LEU A 151 10.10 -1.16 -5.55
N HIS A 152 9.35 -0.08 -5.80
CA HIS A 152 7.95 0.07 -5.40
C HIS A 152 6.99 -0.93 -6.07
N ALA A 153 7.37 -1.53 -7.20
CA ALA A 153 6.61 -2.56 -7.90
C ALA A 153 6.93 -3.99 -7.42
N VAL A 154 7.96 -4.18 -6.59
CA VAL A 154 8.41 -5.50 -6.12
C VAL A 154 7.99 -5.70 -4.65
N PRO A 155 7.23 -6.76 -4.32
CA PRO A 155 6.83 -7.04 -2.94
C PRO A 155 8.03 -7.07 -1.98
N VAL A 156 7.86 -6.59 -0.74
CA VAL A 156 8.90 -6.46 0.31
C VAL A 156 9.91 -5.35 0.03
N ALA A 157 10.46 -5.34 -1.19
CA ALA A 157 11.37 -4.31 -1.67
C ALA A 157 10.70 -2.92 -1.62
N ASP A 158 9.40 -2.90 -1.90
CA ASP A 158 8.56 -1.73 -1.87
C ASP A 158 8.55 -1.03 -0.50
N VAL A 159 8.67 -1.77 0.61
CA VAL A 159 8.80 -1.23 1.98
C VAL A 159 10.11 -0.46 2.13
N VAL A 160 11.21 -1.08 1.70
CA VAL A 160 12.54 -0.46 1.74
C VAL A 160 12.55 0.81 0.89
N ALA A 161 11.97 0.76 -0.31
CA ALA A 161 11.85 1.91 -1.20
C ALA A 161 11.17 3.11 -0.51
N ALA A 162 10.07 2.85 0.19
CA ALA A 162 9.32 3.90 0.86
C ALA A 162 10.05 4.50 2.06
N ILE A 163 10.74 3.67 2.85
CA ILE A 163 11.54 4.12 4.00
C ILE A 163 12.70 4.99 3.50
N VAL A 164 13.44 4.51 2.49
CA VAL A 164 14.57 5.23 1.90
C VAL A 164 14.12 6.57 1.32
N LEU A 165 13.03 6.58 0.54
CA LEU A 165 12.50 7.79 -0.06
C LEU A 165 12.00 8.80 1.00
N PHE A 166 11.40 8.33 2.09
CA PHE A 166 11.03 9.19 3.22
C PHE A 166 12.25 9.78 3.93
N GLY A 167 13.31 8.99 4.13
CA GLY A 167 14.58 9.45 4.69
C GLY A 167 15.19 10.59 3.88
N MET A 168 15.36 10.39 2.57
CA MET A 168 15.96 11.39 1.66
C MET A 168 15.21 12.73 1.69
N VAL A 169 13.87 12.69 1.66
CA VAL A 169 13.05 13.91 1.73
C VAL A 169 13.14 14.59 3.10
N ARG A 170 13.23 13.81 4.17
CA ARG A 170 13.35 14.36 5.52
C ARG A 170 14.71 15.01 5.77
N GLU A 171 15.79 14.43 5.26
CA GLU A 171 17.14 14.99 5.37
C GLU A 171 17.24 16.33 4.65
N THR A 172 16.74 16.39 3.42
CA THR A 172 16.73 17.62 2.62
C THR A 172 15.86 18.72 3.24
N ASP A 173 14.70 18.39 3.81
CA ASP A 173 13.90 19.35 4.60
C ASP A 173 14.67 19.85 5.85
N GLY A 174 15.43 18.96 6.50
CA GLY A 174 16.25 19.27 7.67
C GLY A 174 17.46 20.17 7.36
N GLU A 175 18.06 20.03 6.18
CA GLU A 175 19.16 20.87 5.70
C GLU A 175 18.69 22.26 5.23
N GLN A 176 17.46 22.38 4.74
CA GLN A 176 16.88 23.66 4.31
C GLN A 176 16.41 24.54 5.48
N ALA A 177 15.99 23.94 6.60
CA ALA A 177 15.53 24.65 7.79
C ALA A 177 16.57 25.63 8.42
N PRO A 178 17.85 25.24 8.63
CA PRO A 178 18.86 26.17 9.16
C PRO A 178 19.31 27.24 8.15
N LYS A 179 19.27 26.94 6.83
CA LYS A 179 19.63 27.92 5.79
C LYS A 179 18.61 29.05 5.65
N ALA A 180 17.32 28.76 5.85
CA ALA A 180 16.25 29.76 5.83
C ALA A 180 16.20 30.63 7.09
N ALA A 181 16.73 30.15 8.22
CA ALA A 181 16.80 30.91 9.48
C ALA A 181 18.02 31.85 9.55
N ALA A 182 18.97 31.72 8.63
CA ALA A 182 20.20 32.51 8.56
C ALA A 182 20.20 33.59 7.46
N ALA A 183 19.07 33.77 6.76
CA ALA A 183 18.84 34.77 5.72
C ALA A 183 17.81 35.81 6.20
#